data_AF-A0A831P9V8-F1
#
_entry.id   AF-A0A831P9V8-F1
#
_cell.length_a   1.000
_cell.length_b   1.000
_cell.length_c   1.000
_cell.angle_alpha   90.00
_cell.angle_beta   90.00
_cell.angle_gamma   90.00
#
_symmetry.space_group_name_H-M   'P 1'
#
loop_
_entity.id
_entity.type
_entity.pdbx_description
1 polymer ?
#
loop_
_entity_poly.entity_id
_entity_poly.type
_entity_poly.pdbx_seq_one_letter_code
_entity_poly.pdbx_strand_id
1 'polypeptide(L)'
;MSRWRLLFLLAFFVMFSLFLVAQQSPWRLAPPNPEFSRFFQATGSSTPAQAESHPGLAGLVPSPLDLSHLLAPATPAVFPRRFDLRGTGRLPLIRDQDGYPACQAFATMGMLESMLLPQEKLDLSEWHIYRYHGFDFHNEYGDYTGGNWQMNAAYLLRWSGPVGEEDSPYGSGDDPDALQLPPVKHIQNMRFFAPRRDALDNAEIKQFLMAQGPFYVSIFYDSSSYNSSTASHYYSGEPNANHGVLVVGWDDDYNRNRFLQIPPENGAFILRNSWGGQYGDGGYFYMSYYDTGFMPRIGVPRVEEADNYGLVYQYDPLGVISFLGGVSSHAWGCNVFSAREAGELTAVGFYLMDSNSAYTIRVYRRLAGESPETGRLYLEQQGTWPHAGFITVPLEAGVPLAQDERFAVAVHFQTPGTRYPIPVEYPINGYSSPATASPGQSFVSLNGEGWHDLTGILADSNVCIKGYSAYSTPVQASISARLLHSAGWILSYPYVSVDVSVDFAGVAVESVAVYRRDDTFGTRKVMEIPVAELAEGAVEWLDTSVSTGRDYAYQVRCFGPGGRFRGRSGWSTVEVVQ
;
A
#
# COMPACT_ATOMS: atom_id res chain seq x y z
N MET A 1 19.51 39.51 63.82
CA MET A 1 18.99 38.82 62.62
C MET A 1 19.29 37.34 62.75
N SER A 2 18.32 36.57 63.23
CA SER A 2 18.55 35.18 63.67
C SER A 2 18.41 34.20 62.50
N ARG A 3 19.27 33.17 62.53
CA ARG A 3 19.43 32.06 61.59
C ARG A 3 18.14 31.38 61.10
N TRP A 4 17.01 31.65 61.75
CA TRP A 4 15.69 31.08 61.43
C TRP A 4 15.04 31.69 60.18
N ARG A 5 15.31 32.95 59.82
CA ARG A 5 14.77 33.54 58.57
C ARG A 5 15.49 33.02 57.31
N LEU A 6 16.77 32.68 57.42
CA LEU A 6 17.55 32.12 56.31
C LEU A 6 17.16 30.65 56.04
N LEU A 7 16.86 29.88 57.09
CA LEU A 7 16.37 28.51 56.97
C LEU A 7 14.95 28.43 56.41
N PHE A 8 14.07 29.38 56.72
CA PHE A 8 12.73 29.44 56.11
C PHE A 8 12.76 29.84 54.64
N LEU A 9 13.64 30.77 54.25
CA LEU A 9 13.83 31.13 52.84
C LEU A 9 14.50 30.00 52.04
N LEU A 10 15.46 29.26 52.61
CA LEU A 10 16.03 28.07 51.97
C LEU A 10 15.04 26.91 51.91
N ALA A 11 14.23 26.67 52.96
CA ALA A 11 13.22 25.61 52.94
C ALA A 11 12.06 25.93 51.98
N PHE A 12 11.70 27.22 51.83
CA PHE A 12 10.73 27.63 50.82
C PHE A 12 11.32 27.55 49.41
N PHE A 13 12.59 27.91 49.19
CA PHE A 13 13.24 27.72 47.90
C PHE A 13 13.48 26.25 47.55
N VAL A 14 13.78 25.38 48.53
CA VAL A 14 13.98 23.93 48.34
C VAL A 14 12.66 23.18 48.21
N MET A 15 11.56 23.60 48.87
CA MET A 15 10.22 23.05 48.61
C MET A 15 9.59 23.59 47.32
N PHE A 16 9.98 24.78 46.84
CA PHE A 16 9.51 25.31 45.55
C PHE A 16 10.37 24.87 44.36
N SER A 17 11.56 24.32 44.59
CA SER A 17 12.40 23.71 43.53
C SER A 17 12.22 22.19 43.39
N LEU A 18 11.32 21.59 44.16
CA LEU A 18 10.90 20.18 44.02
C LEU A 18 9.60 19.97 43.23
N PHE A 19 9.01 21.05 42.69
CA PHE A 19 7.84 20.98 41.80
C PHE A 19 8.14 21.66 40.47
N LEU A 20 9.01 21.05 39.67
CA LEU A 20 9.05 21.13 38.20
C LEU A 20 10.10 20.13 37.68
N VAL A 21 10.02 18.87 38.13
CA VAL A 21 10.37 17.81 37.18
C VAL A 21 9.22 17.84 36.19
N ALA A 22 9.37 18.57 35.08
CA ALA A 22 8.51 18.37 33.94
C ALA A 22 8.57 16.87 33.65
N GLN A 23 7.49 16.16 33.97
CA GLN A 23 7.39 14.74 33.71
C GLN A 23 7.54 14.62 32.19
N GLN A 24 8.70 14.21 31.72
CA GLN A 24 8.96 14.12 30.29
C GLN A 24 7.89 13.19 29.73
N SER A 25 7.15 13.66 28.72
CA SER A 25 6.12 12.86 28.05
C SER A 25 6.71 11.48 27.71
N PRO A 26 5.99 10.38 28.02
CA PRO A 26 6.45 9.04 27.64
C PRO A 26 6.44 8.85 26.12
N TRP A 27 5.83 9.78 25.39
CA TRP A 27 5.65 9.75 23.94
C TRP A 27 6.73 10.56 23.23
N ARG A 28 7.48 9.88 22.36
CA ARG A 28 8.52 10.42 21.49
C ARG A 28 8.45 9.74 20.13
N LEU A 29 8.80 10.47 19.09
CA LEU A 29 8.97 9.90 17.76
C LEU A 29 10.24 9.03 17.72
N ALA A 30 10.18 7.98 16.89
CA ALA A 30 11.35 7.22 16.49
C ALA A 30 12.34 8.15 15.77
N PRO A 31 13.66 7.93 15.92
CA PRO A 31 14.64 8.64 15.12
C PRO A 31 14.35 8.47 13.62
N PRO A 32 14.38 9.55 12.82
CA PRO A 32 14.18 9.43 11.38
C PRO A 32 15.36 8.69 10.75
N ASN A 33 15.12 8.12 9.56
CA ASN A 33 16.17 7.61 8.70
C ASN A 33 17.32 8.63 8.57
N PRO A 34 18.58 8.25 8.87
CA PRO A 34 19.74 9.14 8.70
C PRO A 34 19.93 9.65 7.26
N GLU A 35 19.55 8.89 6.23
CA GLU A 35 19.58 9.34 4.84
C GLU A 35 18.58 10.47 4.60
N PHE A 36 17.36 10.34 5.11
CA PHE A 36 16.33 11.39 5.07
C PHE A 36 16.81 12.67 5.75
N SER A 37 17.40 12.53 6.94
CA SER A 37 17.92 13.67 7.69
C SER A 37 19.03 14.40 6.91
N ARG A 38 19.98 13.66 6.33
CA ARG A 38 21.05 14.22 5.50
C ARG A 38 20.50 14.89 4.24
N PHE A 39 19.52 14.27 3.60
CA PHE A 39 18.85 14.81 2.42
C PHE A 39 18.21 16.17 2.73
N PHE A 40 17.35 16.25 3.76
CA PHE A 40 16.68 17.50 4.13
C PHE A 40 17.63 18.59 4.64
N GLN A 41 18.74 18.22 5.28
CA GLN A 41 19.79 19.18 5.63
C GLN A 41 20.49 19.74 4.39
N ALA A 42 20.71 18.91 3.37
CA ALA A 42 21.36 19.32 2.12
C ALA A 42 20.41 20.12 1.21
N THR A 43 19.12 19.77 1.17
CA THR A 43 18.13 20.38 0.27
C THR A 43 17.32 21.51 0.90
N GLY A 44 17.50 21.77 2.21
CA GLY A 44 16.69 22.60 3.10
C GLY A 44 16.58 24.11 2.80
N SER A 45 16.63 24.51 1.54
CA SER A 45 16.33 25.87 1.05
C SER A 45 15.93 25.91 -0.44
N SER A 46 15.70 24.75 -1.08
CA SER A 46 15.54 24.67 -2.54
C SER A 46 14.15 25.17 -2.97
N THR A 47 14.11 26.28 -3.71
CA THR A 47 12.95 26.72 -4.50
C THR A 47 12.68 25.77 -5.67
N PRO A 48 11.49 25.80 -6.32
CA PRO A 48 11.20 24.96 -7.50
C PRO A 48 12.24 25.09 -8.63
N ALA A 49 12.78 26.31 -8.85
CA ALA A 49 13.85 26.56 -9.82
C ALA A 49 15.20 25.93 -9.42
N GLN A 50 15.42 25.66 -8.13
CA GLN A 50 16.60 24.93 -7.66
C GLN A 50 16.40 23.41 -7.74
N ALA A 51 15.16 22.92 -7.70
CA ALA A 51 14.86 21.49 -7.87
C ALA A 51 15.24 20.99 -9.28
N GLU A 52 15.01 21.79 -10.33
CA GLU A 52 15.46 21.53 -11.72
C GLU A 52 16.97 21.26 -11.84
N SER A 53 17.78 21.84 -10.95
CA SER A 53 19.24 21.75 -11.00
C SER A 53 19.85 20.92 -9.87
N HIS A 54 19.04 20.37 -8.96
CA HIS A 54 19.51 19.62 -7.80
C HIS A 54 19.48 18.10 -8.07
N PRO A 55 20.63 17.44 -8.30
CA PRO A 55 20.67 16.03 -8.72
C PRO A 55 20.00 15.06 -7.73
N GLY A 56 19.95 15.43 -6.44
CA GLY A 56 19.29 14.63 -5.41
C GLY A 56 17.75 14.67 -5.47
N LEU A 57 17.15 15.71 -6.07
CA LEU A 57 15.69 15.83 -6.18
C LEU A 57 15.16 15.11 -7.43
N ALA A 58 15.96 14.99 -8.48
CA ALA A 58 15.64 14.30 -9.73
C ALA A 58 15.72 12.75 -9.65
N GLY A 59 15.91 12.17 -8.47
CA GLY A 59 16.00 10.72 -8.25
C GLY A 59 15.10 10.25 -7.11
N LEU A 60 15.40 9.07 -6.56
CA LEU A 60 14.72 8.62 -5.34
C LEU A 60 14.96 9.57 -4.16
N VAL A 61 13.87 10.02 -3.55
CA VAL A 61 13.88 10.74 -2.28
C VAL A 61 14.01 9.71 -1.15
N PRO A 62 14.87 9.87 -0.13
CA PRO A 62 14.87 8.94 0.99
C PRO A 62 13.52 8.97 1.73
N SER A 63 13.08 7.84 2.29
CA SER A 63 11.91 7.80 3.19
C SER A 63 12.33 8.18 4.61
N PRO A 64 11.48 8.87 5.41
CA PRO A 64 11.76 9.15 6.83
C PRO A 64 11.78 7.89 7.69
N LEU A 65 11.22 6.76 7.21
CA LEU A 65 11.17 5.50 7.92
C LEU A 65 12.54 4.82 7.95
N ASP A 66 13.05 4.57 9.15
CA ASP A 66 14.26 3.77 9.35
C ASP A 66 13.92 2.28 9.50
N LEU A 67 14.15 1.52 8.43
CA LEU A 67 13.97 0.08 8.42
C LEU A 67 15.23 -0.70 8.85
N SER A 68 16.33 -0.02 9.22
CA SER A 68 17.62 -0.68 9.48
C SER A 68 17.60 -1.66 10.67
N HIS A 69 16.64 -1.49 11.57
CA HIS A 69 16.46 -2.34 12.75
C HIS A 69 15.68 -3.64 12.45
N LEU A 70 15.02 -3.75 11.29
CA LEU A 70 14.25 -4.92 10.92
C LEU A 70 15.15 -6.15 10.82
N LEU A 71 14.65 -7.27 11.34
CA LEU A 71 15.30 -8.57 11.21
C LEU A 71 14.50 -9.47 10.26
N ALA A 72 15.19 -10.02 9.27
CA ALA A 72 14.66 -11.02 8.38
C ALA A 72 14.26 -12.28 9.19
N PRO A 73 13.05 -12.85 8.98
CA PRO A 73 12.68 -14.11 9.60
C PRO A 73 13.63 -15.24 9.14
N ALA A 74 14.00 -16.13 10.06
CA ALA A 74 14.80 -17.30 9.71
C ALA A 74 14.03 -18.17 8.70
N THR A 75 14.63 -18.36 7.52
CA THR A 75 13.99 -19.10 6.42
C THR A 75 14.81 -20.37 6.12
N PRO A 76 14.47 -21.53 6.71
CA PRO A 76 15.11 -22.80 6.37
C PRO A 76 14.53 -23.31 5.04
N ALA A 77 15.03 -22.77 3.93
CA ALA A 77 14.63 -23.21 2.60
C ALA A 77 15.84 -23.39 1.68
N VAL A 78 15.79 -24.45 0.87
CA VAL A 78 16.73 -24.67 -0.23
C VAL A 78 16.10 -24.09 -1.49
N PHE A 79 16.78 -23.13 -2.10
CA PHE A 79 16.31 -22.46 -3.31
C PHE A 79 17.00 -23.01 -4.55
N PRO A 80 16.36 -22.98 -5.74
CA PRO A 80 17.05 -23.27 -6.97
C PRO A 80 18.19 -22.27 -7.19
N ARG A 81 19.27 -22.72 -7.84
CA ARG A 81 20.42 -21.85 -8.16
C ARG A 81 20.04 -20.70 -9.08
N ARG A 82 19.00 -20.86 -9.90
CA ARG A 82 18.47 -19.84 -10.79
C ARG A 82 16.94 -19.83 -10.78
N PHE A 83 16.37 -18.63 -10.82
CA PHE A 83 14.94 -18.39 -10.98
C PHE A 83 14.75 -17.11 -11.81
N ASP A 84 13.84 -17.12 -12.78
CA ASP A 84 13.70 -16.02 -13.75
C ASP A 84 12.25 -15.90 -14.21
N LEU A 85 11.58 -14.79 -13.87
CA LEU A 85 10.20 -14.56 -14.24
C LEU A 85 9.99 -14.22 -15.73
N ARG A 86 11.04 -13.83 -16.47
CA ARG A 86 10.89 -13.34 -17.86
C ARG A 86 10.28 -14.36 -18.83
N GLY A 87 10.50 -15.65 -18.56
CA GLY A 87 9.93 -16.75 -19.35
C GLY A 87 8.57 -17.25 -18.88
N THR A 88 7.96 -16.63 -17.86
CA THR A 88 6.78 -17.21 -17.18
C THR A 88 5.44 -16.59 -17.60
N GLY A 89 5.46 -15.51 -18.39
CA GLY A 89 4.27 -14.72 -18.71
C GLY A 89 3.73 -13.90 -17.53
N ARG A 90 4.46 -13.84 -16.41
CA ARG A 90 4.07 -13.09 -15.20
C ARG A 90 4.65 -11.67 -15.13
N LEU A 91 5.26 -11.17 -16.19
CA LEU A 91 5.82 -9.81 -16.22
C LEU A 91 5.11 -8.96 -17.28
N PRO A 92 4.75 -7.71 -16.97
CA PRO A 92 4.18 -6.80 -17.96
C PRO A 92 5.24 -6.40 -19.01
N LEU A 93 4.82 -5.69 -20.05
CA LEU A 93 5.75 -5.14 -21.06
C LEU A 93 6.64 -4.05 -20.42
N ILE A 94 7.90 -3.94 -20.83
CA ILE A 94 8.79 -2.87 -20.33
C ILE A 94 8.28 -1.52 -20.86
N ARG A 95 8.13 -0.56 -19.94
CA ARG A 95 7.77 0.84 -20.22
C ARG A 95 9.00 1.74 -20.08
N ASP A 96 8.84 3.00 -20.47
CA ASP A 96 9.89 4.01 -20.42
C ASP A 96 9.41 5.23 -19.62
N GLN A 97 10.12 5.55 -18.55
CA GLN A 97 9.85 6.75 -17.74
C GLN A 97 10.30 8.04 -18.44
N ASP A 98 11.07 7.92 -19.53
CA ASP A 98 11.58 9.03 -20.33
C ASP A 98 12.31 10.07 -19.45
N GLY A 99 12.00 11.36 -19.59
CA GLY A 99 12.65 12.44 -18.85
C GLY A 99 12.18 12.63 -17.41
N TYR A 100 11.14 11.94 -16.94
CA TYR A 100 10.60 12.18 -15.59
C TYR A 100 11.30 11.30 -14.53
N PRO A 101 11.48 11.82 -13.31
CA PRO A 101 12.05 11.09 -12.17
C PRO A 101 11.05 10.09 -11.53
N ALA A 102 10.33 9.34 -12.36
CA ALA A 102 9.19 8.52 -11.96
C ALA A 102 9.52 7.03 -11.72
N CYS A 103 10.79 6.64 -11.60
CA CYS A 103 11.21 5.23 -11.45
C CYS A 103 10.46 4.48 -10.33
N GLN A 104 10.14 5.17 -9.23
CA GLN A 104 9.35 4.64 -8.12
C GLN A 104 7.94 4.19 -8.55
N ALA A 105 7.33 4.91 -9.50
CA ALA A 105 5.98 4.67 -9.97
C ALA A 105 5.97 3.43 -10.86
N PHE A 106 6.91 3.36 -11.82
CA PHE A 106 7.09 2.21 -12.70
C PHE A 106 7.43 0.92 -11.96
N ALA A 107 8.32 0.99 -10.97
CA ALA A 107 8.59 -0.16 -10.13
C ALA A 107 7.29 -0.62 -9.42
N THR A 108 6.51 0.33 -8.86
CA THR A 108 5.29 -0.01 -8.14
C THR A 108 4.20 -0.59 -9.03
N MET A 109 3.91 0.04 -10.18
CA MET A 109 2.88 -0.43 -11.11
C MET A 109 3.28 -1.76 -11.76
N GLY A 110 4.53 -1.89 -12.23
CA GLY A 110 5.03 -3.15 -12.76
C GLY A 110 5.00 -4.31 -11.75
N MET A 111 5.14 -4.02 -10.44
CA MET A 111 4.97 -5.01 -9.37
C MET A 111 3.51 -5.44 -9.27
N LEU A 112 2.58 -4.48 -9.18
CA LEU A 112 1.14 -4.77 -9.05
C LEU A 112 0.60 -5.53 -10.27
N GLU A 113 0.95 -5.11 -11.48
CA GLU A 113 0.57 -5.81 -12.72
C GLU A 113 1.11 -7.25 -12.75
N SER A 114 2.36 -7.46 -12.31
CA SER A 114 2.94 -8.80 -12.23
C SER A 114 2.21 -9.72 -11.24
N MET A 115 1.62 -9.16 -10.19
CA MET A 115 0.78 -9.93 -9.25
C MET A 115 -0.55 -10.38 -9.87
N LEU A 116 -1.01 -9.73 -10.93
CA LEU A 116 -2.26 -10.04 -11.64
C LEU A 116 -2.03 -10.98 -12.85
N LEU A 117 -0.84 -10.94 -13.44
CA LEU A 117 -0.49 -11.74 -14.61
C LEU A 117 -0.18 -13.22 -14.27
N PRO A 118 -0.54 -14.15 -15.17
CA PRO A 118 -1.20 -13.95 -16.47
C PRO A 118 -2.74 -13.91 -16.42
N GLN A 119 -3.34 -14.03 -15.23
CA GLN A 119 -4.78 -14.18 -15.06
C GLN A 119 -5.56 -12.94 -15.51
N GLU A 120 -5.05 -11.77 -15.18
CA GLU A 120 -5.63 -10.49 -15.53
C GLU A 120 -4.54 -9.56 -16.07
N LYS A 121 -4.80 -8.96 -17.22
CA LYS A 121 -3.92 -8.00 -17.85
C LYS A 121 -4.48 -6.60 -17.62
N LEU A 122 -3.89 -5.88 -16.68
CA LEU A 122 -4.11 -4.44 -16.50
C LEU A 122 -2.85 -3.69 -16.90
N ASP A 123 -3.05 -2.49 -17.44
CA ASP A 123 -2.01 -1.47 -17.66
C ASP A 123 -2.34 -0.35 -16.67
N LEU A 124 -1.54 -0.20 -15.62
CA LEU A 124 -1.79 0.70 -14.51
C LEU A 124 -1.02 2.01 -14.69
N SER A 125 -1.64 3.14 -14.35
CA SER A 125 -1.04 4.45 -14.56
C SER A 125 0.11 4.74 -13.58
N GLU A 126 1.34 4.82 -14.11
CA GLU A 126 2.45 5.42 -13.37
C GLU A 126 2.28 6.93 -13.16
N TRP A 127 1.63 7.61 -14.09
CA TRP A 127 1.44 9.06 -14.02
C TRP A 127 0.63 9.47 -12.80
N HIS A 128 -0.44 8.73 -12.52
CA HIS A 128 -1.36 9.11 -11.47
C HIS A 128 -0.74 8.97 -10.08
N ILE A 129 -0.02 7.88 -9.81
CA ILE A 129 0.72 7.73 -8.54
C ILE A 129 1.88 8.71 -8.45
N TYR A 130 2.51 9.06 -9.58
CA TYR A 130 3.61 10.03 -9.63
C TYR A 130 3.14 11.46 -9.33
N ARG A 131 2.00 11.89 -9.88
CA ARG A 131 1.45 13.24 -9.75
C ARG A 131 0.63 13.44 -8.47
N TYR A 132 -0.22 12.47 -8.13
CA TYR A 132 -1.32 12.66 -7.16
C TYR A 132 -1.11 11.90 -5.84
N HIS A 133 0.14 11.64 -5.46
CA HIS A 133 0.47 11.02 -4.17
C HIS A 133 0.25 11.96 -2.97
N GLY A 134 0.10 13.28 -3.16
CA GLY A 134 -0.34 14.23 -2.13
C GLY A 134 0.73 14.67 -1.12
N PHE A 135 2.00 14.33 -1.36
CA PHE A 135 3.14 14.84 -0.56
C PHE A 135 3.66 16.12 -1.23
N ASP A 136 4.58 16.83 -0.56
CA ASP A 136 5.11 18.11 -1.07
C ASP A 136 5.97 17.94 -2.34
N PHE A 137 6.61 16.78 -2.49
CA PHE A 137 7.29 16.39 -3.73
C PHE A 137 6.28 16.39 -4.89
N HIS A 138 6.74 16.78 -6.06
CA HIS A 138 5.93 17.13 -7.22
C HIS A 138 5.05 18.39 -7.04
N ASN A 139 4.17 18.40 -6.04
CA ASN A 139 3.17 19.46 -5.83
C ASN A 139 3.77 20.84 -5.53
N GLU A 140 4.83 20.88 -4.70
CA GLU A 140 5.49 22.13 -4.32
C GLU A 140 6.78 22.37 -5.12
N TYR A 141 7.46 21.29 -5.52
CA TYR A 141 8.81 21.35 -6.12
C TYR A 141 8.84 21.12 -7.64
N GLY A 142 7.70 20.80 -8.26
CA GLY A 142 7.54 20.64 -9.71
C GLY A 142 7.92 19.27 -10.28
N ASP A 143 7.78 19.17 -11.62
CA ASP A 143 7.93 17.97 -12.47
C ASP A 143 9.31 17.28 -12.42
N TYR A 144 10.29 17.89 -11.76
CA TYR A 144 11.67 17.40 -11.70
C TYR A 144 11.99 16.74 -10.37
N THR A 145 10.98 16.41 -9.58
CA THR A 145 11.15 15.73 -8.31
C THR A 145 10.66 14.30 -8.35
N GLY A 146 11.48 13.38 -7.84
CA GLY A 146 11.11 11.98 -7.70
C GLY A 146 10.29 11.74 -6.43
N GLY A 147 10.21 10.46 -6.04
CA GLY A 147 9.48 10.05 -4.84
C GLY A 147 10.11 8.83 -4.21
N ASN A 148 9.33 8.09 -3.42
CA ASN A 148 9.79 6.88 -2.77
C ASN A 148 8.67 5.87 -2.52
N TRP A 149 9.07 4.66 -2.12
CA TRP A 149 8.18 3.55 -1.85
C TRP A 149 7.15 3.81 -0.73
N GLN A 150 7.46 4.66 0.27
CA GLN A 150 6.55 4.97 1.38
C GLN A 150 5.40 5.87 0.90
N MET A 151 5.69 6.82 0.01
CA MET A 151 4.68 7.67 -0.61
C MET A 151 3.71 6.83 -1.45
N ASN A 152 4.23 5.86 -2.18
CA ASN A 152 3.42 4.93 -2.96
C ASN A 152 2.57 4.02 -2.08
N ALA A 153 3.16 3.54 -0.98
CA ALA A 153 2.42 2.77 0.00
C ALA A 153 1.23 3.56 0.55
N ALA A 154 1.44 4.82 0.94
CA ALA A 154 0.37 5.69 1.40
C ALA A 154 -0.72 5.89 0.35
N TYR A 155 -0.34 6.22 -0.89
CA TYR A 155 -1.26 6.39 -2.02
C TYR A 155 -2.15 5.16 -2.27
N LEU A 156 -1.55 3.96 -2.30
CA LEU A 156 -2.28 2.70 -2.51
C LEU A 156 -3.17 2.34 -1.31
N LEU A 157 -2.66 2.51 -0.09
CA LEU A 157 -3.35 2.10 1.16
C LEU A 157 -4.45 3.08 1.59
N ARG A 158 -4.46 4.32 1.08
CA ARG A 158 -5.59 5.23 1.23
C ARG A 158 -6.67 5.06 0.15
N TRP A 159 -6.45 4.15 -0.81
CA TRP A 159 -7.27 3.90 -1.99
C TRP A 159 -7.41 5.09 -2.95
N SER A 160 -6.34 5.85 -3.18
CA SER A 160 -6.29 6.80 -4.31
C SER A 160 -5.94 6.12 -5.64
N GLY A 161 -5.66 4.82 -5.63
CA GLY A 161 -5.40 4.00 -6.80
C GLY A 161 -5.02 2.55 -6.46
N PRO A 162 -4.44 1.81 -7.41
CA PRO A 162 -3.99 2.26 -8.73
C PRO A 162 -5.17 2.57 -9.66
N VAL A 163 -4.96 3.43 -10.65
CA VAL A 163 -5.93 3.71 -11.74
C VAL A 163 -5.41 3.14 -13.05
N GLY A 164 -6.27 3.03 -14.08
CA GLY A 164 -5.85 2.56 -15.40
C GLY A 164 -4.98 3.58 -16.14
N GLU A 165 -4.02 3.10 -16.94
CA GLU A 165 -3.21 3.95 -17.83
C GLU A 165 -4.09 4.69 -18.85
N GLU A 166 -5.23 4.13 -19.24
CA GLU A 166 -6.19 4.79 -20.13
C GLU A 166 -6.88 6.01 -19.50
N ASP A 167 -7.03 6.02 -18.16
CA ASP A 167 -7.69 7.10 -17.43
C ASP A 167 -6.71 8.23 -17.07
N SER A 168 -5.44 7.90 -16.85
CA SER A 168 -4.38 8.88 -16.57
C SER A 168 -3.10 8.51 -17.34
N PRO A 169 -3.05 8.80 -18.65
CA PRO A 169 -1.91 8.40 -19.48
C PRO A 169 -0.59 9.03 -19.05
N TYR A 170 0.51 8.30 -19.22
CA TYR A 170 1.84 8.81 -18.93
C TYR A 170 2.19 10.08 -19.72
N GLY A 171 2.54 11.14 -19.00
CA GLY A 171 2.83 12.45 -19.60
C GLY A 171 1.58 13.27 -19.94
N SER A 172 0.39 12.94 -19.44
CA SER A 172 -0.85 13.67 -19.76
C SER A 172 -0.93 15.08 -19.17
N GLY A 173 0.01 15.48 -18.32
CA GLY A 173 -0.03 16.75 -17.59
C GLY A 173 -0.95 16.70 -16.38
N ASP A 174 -1.25 17.88 -15.83
CA ASP A 174 -2.15 18.02 -14.68
C ASP A 174 -3.61 17.90 -15.12
N ASP A 175 -4.39 17.17 -14.32
CA ASP A 175 -5.80 16.92 -14.49
C ASP A 175 -6.53 17.31 -13.18
N PRO A 176 -7.43 18.31 -13.21
CA PRO A 176 -8.17 18.72 -12.01
C PRO A 176 -9.09 17.62 -11.46
N ASP A 177 -9.48 16.65 -12.30
CA ASP A 177 -10.39 15.57 -11.95
C ASP A 177 -9.67 14.25 -11.63
N ALA A 178 -8.34 14.20 -11.73
CA ALA A 178 -7.57 12.97 -11.51
C ALA A 178 -7.84 12.34 -10.13
N LEU A 179 -7.94 13.13 -9.07
CA LEU A 179 -8.25 12.63 -7.72
C LEU A 179 -9.66 12.01 -7.58
N GLN A 180 -10.52 12.16 -8.59
CA GLN A 180 -11.85 11.55 -8.66
C GLN A 180 -11.83 10.21 -9.40
N LEU A 181 -10.72 9.85 -10.04
CA LEU A 181 -10.58 8.58 -10.75
C LEU A 181 -10.68 7.41 -9.77
N PRO A 182 -11.49 6.38 -10.06
CA PRO A 182 -11.66 5.24 -9.18
C PRO A 182 -10.42 4.33 -9.19
N PRO A 183 -10.01 3.81 -8.02
CA PRO A 183 -9.03 2.73 -8.00
C PRO A 183 -9.61 1.47 -8.67
N VAL A 184 -8.82 0.81 -9.52
CA VAL A 184 -9.21 -0.45 -10.18
C VAL A 184 -8.95 -1.68 -9.30
N LYS A 185 -8.07 -1.54 -8.29
CA LYS A 185 -7.73 -2.57 -7.30
C LYS A 185 -7.53 -1.93 -5.92
N HIS A 186 -7.69 -2.72 -4.87
CA HIS A 186 -7.33 -2.32 -3.51
C HIS A 186 -6.15 -3.16 -3.00
N ILE A 187 -5.20 -2.48 -2.33
CA ILE A 187 -4.07 -3.12 -1.68
C ILE A 187 -4.41 -3.22 -0.20
N GLN A 188 -4.40 -4.43 0.35
CA GLN A 188 -4.79 -4.66 1.74
C GLN A 188 -3.65 -5.07 2.65
N ASN A 189 -2.63 -5.71 2.08
CA ASN A 189 -1.42 -6.09 2.79
C ASN A 189 -0.21 -5.61 2.01
N MET A 190 0.76 -5.04 2.71
CA MET A 190 2.04 -4.64 2.16
C MET A 190 3.13 -5.08 3.11
N ARG A 191 4.18 -5.72 2.59
CA ARG A 191 5.35 -6.14 3.36
C ARG A 191 6.45 -5.11 3.24
N PHE A 192 7.08 -4.78 4.36
CA PHE A 192 8.36 -4.08 4.38
C PHE A 192 9.47 -5.11 4.57
N PHE A 193 10.50 -5.05 3.74
CA PHE A 193 11.63 -5.96 3.80
C PHE A 193 12.66 -5.46 4.81
N ALA A 194 13.25 -6.41 5.54
CA ALA A 194 14.45 -6.14 6.31
C ALA A 194 15.63 -5.83 5.38
N PRO A 195 16.58 -4.99 5.79
CA PRO A 195 17.85 -4.87 5.09
C PRO A 195 18.58 -6.22 5.09
N ARG A 196 19.36 -6.47 4.05
CA ARG A 196 20.26 -7.64 4.03
C ARG A 196 21.38 -7.45 5.06
N ARG A 197 21.66 -8.48 5.85
CA ARG A 197 22.80 -8.46 6.81
C ARG A 197 24.15 -8.44 6.09
N ASP A 198 24.23 -9.11 4.95
CA ASP A 198 25.38 -9.15 4.06
C ASP A 198 24.94 -9.51 2.62
N ALA A 199 25.89 -9.55 1.68
CA ALA A 199 25.62 -9.83 0.27
C ALA A 199 24.95 -11.19 0.00
N LEU A 200 25.08 -12.16 0.91
CA LEU A 200 24.56 -13.52 0.77
C LEU A 200 23.25 -13.74 1.53
N ASP A 201 22.78 -12.75 2.28
CA ASP A 201 21.50 -12.76 3.00
C ASP A 201 20.29 -12.59 2.05
N ASN A 202 20.14 -13.54 1.13
CA ASN A 202 19.19 -13.49 0.02
C ASN A 202 18.00 -14.46 0.20
N ALA A 203 17.93 -15.19 1.32
CA ALA A 203 16.93 -16.24 1.53
C ALA A 203 15.49 -15.71 1.53
N GLU A 204 15.23 -14.63 2.28
CA GLU A 204 13.91 -13.99 2.37
C GLU A 204 13.47 -13.45 1.00
N ILE A 205 14.40 -12.82 0.28
CA ILE A 205 14.20 -12.29 -1.07
C ILE A 205 13.80 -13.41 -2.03
N LYS A 206 14.56 -14.51 -2.06
CA LYS A 206 14.28 -15.66 -2.93
C LYS A 206 12.92 -16.29 -2.60
N GLN A 207 12.62 -16.44 -1.31
CA GLN A 207 11.35 -16.98 -0.85
C GLN A 207 10.17 -16.11 -1.29
N PHE A 208 10.23 -14.79 -1.06
CA PHE A 208 9.16 -13.89 -1.47
C PHE A 208 8.97 -13.91 -2.98
N LEU A 209 10.05 -13.85 -3.74
CA LEU A 209 9.99 -13.82 -5.20
C LEU A 209 9.35 -15.08 -5.79
N MET A 210 9.67 -16.25 -5.26
CA MET A 210 9.04 -17.51 -5.69
C MET A 210 7.57 -17.59 -5.28
N ALA A 211 7.24 -17.15 -4.06
CA ALA A 211 5.92 -17.35 -3.48
C ALA A 211 4.90 -16.29 -3.93
N GLN A 212 5.32 -15.05 -4.09
CA GLN A 212 4.45 -13.90 -4.33
C GLN A 212 4.69 -13.35 -5.74
N GLY A 213 5.93 -13.00 -6.06
CA GLY A 213 6.28 -12.37 -7.33
C GLY A 213 7.33 -11.27 -7.11
N PRO A 214 7.54 -10.40 -8.10
CA PRO A 214 8.52 -9.35 -7.99
C PRO A 214 8.18 -8.38 -6.87
N PHE A 215 9.20 -7.68 -6.39
CA PHE A 215 9.06 -6.70 -5.32
C PHE A 215 9.96 -5.49 -5.60
N TYR A 216 9.57 -4.35 -5.03
CA TYR A 216 10.26 -3.08 -5.17
C TYR A 216 11.59 -3.11 -4.42
N VAL A 217 12.65 -2.70 -5.11
CA VAL A 217 13.94 -2.39 -4.50
C VAL A 217 14.41 -1.00 -4.90
N SER A 218 15.05 -0.31 -3.96
CA SER A 218 15.88 0.85 -4.27
C SER A 218 17.29 0.38 -4.58
N ILE A 219 17.93 1.00 -5.57
CA ILE A 219 19.33 0.77 -5.91
C ILE A 219 20.09 2.09 -6.06
N PHE A 220 21.42 2.02 -5.98
CA PHE A 220 22.28 3.06 -6.52
C PHE A 220 22.71 2.68 -7.94
N TYR A 221 22.08 3.29 -8.93
CA TYR A 221 22.53 3.16 -10.30
C TYR A 221 23.61 4.18 -10.61
N ASP A 222 24.76 3.66 -11.05
CA ASP A 222 25.89 4.44 -11.54
C ASP A 222 26.31 3.90 -12.90
N SER A 223 26.24 4.75 -13.92
CA SER A 223 26.63 4.41 -15.29
C SER A 223 28.09 3.96 -15.40
N SER A 224 28.99 4.45 -14.53
CA SER A 224 30.40 4.04 -14.55
C SER A 224 30.63 2.61 -14.04
N SER A 225 29.64 2.09 -13.31
CA SER A 225 29.60 0.73 -12.76
C SER A 225 28.78 -0.25 -13.62
N TYR A 226 28.26 0.21 -14.77
CA TYR A 226 27.42 -0.59 -15.68
C TYR A 226 28.20 -1.11 -16.89
N ASN A 227 28.24 -2.44 -17.05
CA ASN A 227 28.74 -3.10 -18.26
C ASN A 227 27.60 -3.27 -19.28
N SER A 228 27.60 -2.44 -20.33
CA SER A 228 26.61 -2.51 -21.40
C SER A 228 26.72 -3.77 -22.28
N SER A 229 27.91 -4.39 -22.38
CA SER A 229 28.11 -5.60 -23.21
C SER A 229 27.45 -6.86 -22.63
N THR A 230 27.21 -6.86 -21.32
CA THR A 230 26.65 -7.99 -20.57
C THR A 230 25.37 -7.63 -19.83
N ALA A 231 24.92 -6.38 -19.96
CA ALA A 231 23.82 -5.79 -19.20
C ALA A 231 23.94 -6.05 -17.71
N SER A 232 25.07 -5.69 -17.09
CA SER A 232 25.29 -5.97 -15.67
C SER A 232 25.95 -4.84 -14.90
N HIS A 233 25.50 -4.63 -13.67
CA HIS A 233 25.88 -3.54 -12.79
C HIS A 233 26.48 -4.07 -11.48
N TYR A 234 27.58 -3.46 -11.05
CA TYR A 234 28.14 -3.71 -9.72
C TYR A 234 28.85 -2.47 -9.20
N TYR A 235 28.29 -1.88 -8.15
CA TYR A 235 28.83 -0.78 -7.37
C TYR A 235 29.26 -1.28 -5.98
N SER A 236 30.48 -0.94 -5.56
CA SER A 236 31.05 -1.35 -4.27
C SER A 236 31.41 -0.17 -3.35
N GLY A 237 30.84 1.01 -3.61
CA GLY A 237 31.11 2.22 -2.82
C GLY A 237 30.18 2.35 -1.61
N GLU A 238 30.02 3.58 -1.12
CA GLU A 238 29.14 3.87 0.03
C GLU A 238 27.67 3.57 -0.30
N PRO A 239 26.95 2.83 0.57
CA PRO A 239 25.53 2.58 0.38
C PRO A 239 24.74 3.87 0.17
N ASN A 240 23.96 3.90 -0.91
CA ASN A 240 23.07 5.00 -1.28
C ASN A 240 21.94 4.44 -2.17
N ALA A 241 20.98 5.27 -2.54
CA ALA A 241 19.98 4.94 -3.54
C ALA A 241 19.59 6.17 -4.37
N ASN A 242 19.38 5.97 -5.67
CA ASN A 242 18.89 7.00 -6.58
C ASN A 242 17.85 6.47 -7.58
N HIS A 243 17.64 5.15 -7.67
CA HIS A 243 16.77 4.53 -8.68
C HIS A 243 15.92 3.40 -8.09
N GLY A 244 14.67 3.27 -8.56
CA GLY A 244 13.72 2.24 -8.15
C GLY A 244 13.52 1.21 -9.25
N VAL A 245 13.61 -0.09 -8.91
CA VAL A 245 13.49 -1.21 -9.87
C VAL A 245 12.80 -2.41 -9.22
N LEU A 246 12.50 -3.45 -10.01
CA LEU A 246 11.97 -4.70 -9.51
C LEU A 246 12.97 -5.84 -9.58
N VAL A 247 13.04 -6.65 -8.52
CA VAL A 247 13.70 -7.96 -8.58
C VAL A 247 12.75 -8.95 -9.22
N VAL A 248 13.14 -9.50 -10.37
CA VAL A 248 12.33 -10.47 -11.14
C VAL A 248 12.98 -11.85 -11.24
N GLY A 249 14.17 -12.01 -10.69
CA GLY A 249 14.90 -13.27 -10.73
C GLY A 249 16.24 -13.20 -10.02
N TRP A 250 16.95 -14.32 -10.05
CA TRP A 250 18.32 -14.42 -9.61
C TRP A 250 19.05 -15.56 -10.33
N ASP A 251 20.37 -15.49 -10.33
CA ASP A 251 21.27 -16.53 -10.83
C ASP A 251 22.51 -16.58 -9.92
N ASP A 252 22.59 -17.61 -9.07
CA ASP A 252 23.70 -17.86 -8.13
C ASP A 252 25.02 -18.16 -8.85
N ASP A 253 24.95 -18.57 -10.13
CA ASP A 253 26.10 -18.89 -10.96
C ASP A 253 26.47 -17.77 -11.94
N TYR A 254 25.82 -16.60 -11.85
CA TYR A 254 26.12 -15.48 -12.74
C TYR A 254 27.60 -15.09 -12.62
N ASN A 255 28.33 -15.25 -13.72
CA ASN A 255 29.78 -15.15 -13.76
C ASN A 255 30.25 -13.73 -13.40
N ARG A 256 31.00 -13.60 -12.30
CA ARG A 256 31.55 -12.33 -11.80
C ARG A 256 32.40 -11.55 -12.81
N ASN A 257 32.96 -12.21 -13.82
CA ASN A 257 33.76 -11.56 -14.86
C ASN A 257 32.91 -10.83 -15.92
N ARG A 258 31.57 -10.88 -15.79
CA ARG A 258 30.65 -10.13 -16.65
C ARG A 258 30.47 -8.68 -16.20
N PHE A 259 30.85 -8.33 -14.97
CA PHE A 259 30.81 -6.96 -14.46
C PHE A 259 32.08 -6.18 -14.84
N LEU A 260 32.03 -4.84 -14.83
CA LEU A 260 33.22 -3.99 -15.09
C LEU A 260 34.25 -4.11 -13.96
N GLN A 261 33.78 -3.96 -12.72
CA GLN A 261 34.51 -4.31 -11.52
C GLN A 261 34.19 -5.75 -11.15
N ILE A 262 35.18 -6.55 -10.74
CA ILE A 262 34.96 -7.96 -10.40
C ILE A 262 34.46 -8.06 -8.95
N PRO A 263 33.21 -8.51 -8.69
CA PRO A 263 32.75 -8.77 -7.33
C PRO A 263 33.45 -9.98 -6.71
N PRO A 264 33.40 -10.14 -5.38
CA PRO A 264 34.06 -11.24 -4.68
C PRO A 264 33.73 -12.63 -5.24
N GLU A 265 32.45 -12.92 -5.47
CA GLU A 265 31.98 -14.21 -5.99
C GLU A 265 30.94 -14.05 -7.11
N ASN A 266 30.56 -15.18 -7.69
CA ASN A 266 29.43 -15.23 -8.62
C ASN A 266 28.12 -14.94 -7.90
N GLY A 267 27.09 -14.61 -8.66
CA GLY A 267 25.74 -14.41 -8.13
C GLY A 267 25.20 -13.02 -8.45
N ALA A 268 24.00 -13.00 -9.01
CA ALA A 268 23.33 -11.76 -9.36
C ALA A 268 21.81 -11.85 -9.19
N PHE A 269 21.20 -10.72 -8.85
CA PHE A 269 19.77 -10.49 -9.07
C PHE A 269 19.52 -10.12 -10.52
N ILE A 270 18.35 -10.50 -11.04
CA ILE A 270 17.83 -10.05 -12.33
C ILE A 270 16.84 -8.94 -12.03
N LEU A 271 17.14 -7.73 -12.51
CA LEU A 271 16.37 -6.53 -12.24
C LEU A 271 15.63 -6.07 -13.49
N ARG A 272 14.37 -5.68 -13.32
CA ARG A 272 13.54 -5.06 -14.33
C ARG A 272 13.59 -3.55 -14.18
N ASN A 273 13.91 -2.87 -15.29
CA ASN A 273 14.05 -1.42 -15.34
C ASN A 273 12.84 -0.73 -15.98
N SER A 274 12.89 0.59 -16.02
CA SER A 274 11.87 1.50 -16.57
C SER A 274 12.42 2.47 -17.62
N TRP A 275 13.44 2.05 -18.38
CA TRP A 275 14.09 2.86 -19.43
C TRP A 275 13.90 2.26 -20.83
N GLY A 276 12.73 1.66 -21.05
CA GLY A 276 12.36 1.07 -22.33
C GLY A 276 13.02 -0.29 -22.61
N GLY A 277 12.42 -1.03 -23.55
CA GLY A 277 12.85 -2.39 -23.89
C GLY A 277 14.20 -2.48 -24.62
N GLN A 278 14.76 -1.35 -25.06
CA GLN A 278 16.09 -1.29 -25.70
C GLN A 278 17.23 -1.21 -24.69
N TYR A 279 16.94 -0.91 -23.42
CA TYR A 279 17.95 -0.83 -22.38
C TYR A 279 18.41 -2.22 -21.93
N GLY A 280 19.72 -2.45 -21.86
CA GLY A 280 20.29 -3.69 -21.34
C GLY A 280 19.82 -4.95 -22.07
N ASP A 281 19.39 -5.95 -21.30
CA ASP A 281 18.90 -7.25 -21.78
C ASP A 281 17.37 -7.21 -21.94
N GLY A 282 16.88 -6.40 -22.87
CA GLY A 282 15.44 -6.28 -23.17
C GLY A 282 14.64 -5.50 -22.13
N GLY A 283 15.24 -4.47 -21.52
CA GLY A 283 14.71 -3.70 -20.38
C GLY A 283 15.13 -4.23 -19.01
N TYR A 284 16.00 -5.25 -18.98
CA TYR A 284 16.48 -5.90 -17.76
C TYR A 284 17.99 -5.79 -17.63
N PHE A 285 18.51 -6.01 -16.43
CA PHE A 285 19.95 -6.11 -16.20
C PHE A 285 20.25 -6.98 -14.97
N TYR A 286 21.48 -7.46 -14.87
CA TYR A 286 21.96 -8.24 -13.74
C TYR A 286 22.66 -7.33 -12.74
N MET A 287 22.35 -7.46 -11.46
CA MET A 287 23.06 -6.75 -10.39
C MET A 287 23.76 -7.75 -9.49
N SER A 288 25.05 -7.55 -9.26
CA SER A 288 25.83 -8.39 -8.34
C SER A 288 25.17 -8.47 -6.96
N TYR A 289 25.16 -9.65 -6.33
CA TYR A 289 24.72 -9.77 -4.94
C TYR A 289 25.51 -8.89 -3.97
N TYR A 290 26.74 -8.55 -4.34
CA TYR A 290 27.67 -7.74 -3.55
C TYR A 290 27.47 -6.24 -3.74
N ASP A 291 26.53 -5.82 -4.58
CA ASP A 291 26.24 -4.40 -4.78
C ASP A 291 25.79 -3.73 -3.47
N THR A 292 26.50 -2.68 -3.08
CA THR A 292 26.26 -1.97 -1.80
C THR A 292 25.06 -1.02 -1.85
N GLY A 293 24.55 -0.72 -3.05
CA GLY A 293 23.36 0.10 -3.24
C GLY A 293 22.04 -0.68 -3.19
N PHE A 294 22.07 -2.02 -3.17
CA PHE A 294 20.85 -2.83 -3.20
C PHE A 294 20.09 -2.78 -1.86
N MET A 295 18.87 -2.24 -1.89
CA MET A 295 18.04 -2.04 -0.71
C MET A 295 16.60 -2.53 -0.95
N PRO A 296 16.21 -3.70 -0.42
CA PRO A 296 14.85 -4.18 -0.57
C PRO A 296 13.88 -3.28 0.21
N ARG A 297 12.72 -2.95 -0.39
CA ARG A 297 11.75 -2.01 0.20
C ARG A 297 10.43 -2.68 0.48
N ILE A 298 9.57 -2.78 -0.54
CA ILE A 298 8.19 -3.21 -0.37
C ILE A 298 7.82 -4.35 -1.31
N GLY A 299 6.96 -5.23 -0.83
CA GLY A 299 6.28 -6.25 -1.63
C GLY A 299 4.79 -6.24 -1.33
N VAL A 300 3.97 -6.55 -2.34
CA VAL A 300 2.51 -6.61 -2.19
C VAL A 300 2.08 -8.07 -2.27
N PRO A 301 1.93 -8.78 -1.15
CA PRO A 301 1.53 -10.19 -1.16
C PRO A 301 0.07 -10.40 -1.57
N ARG A 302 -0.75 -9.33 -1.59
CA ARG A 302 -2.17 -9.45 -1.95
C ARG A 302 -2.69 -8.17 -2.60
N VAL A 303 -3.12 -8.30 -3.85
CA VAL A 303 -3.93 -7.31 -4.57
C VAL A 303 -5.36 -7.84 -4.61
N GLU A 304 -6.32 -7.00 -4.30
CA GLU A 304 -7.74 -7.36 -4.26
C GLU A 304 -8.56 -6.51 -5.22
N GLU A 305 -9.74 -7.00 -5.57
CA GLU A 305 -10.75 -6.21 -6.28
C GLU A 305 -11.11 -4.95 -5.48
N ALA A 306 -11.41 -3.85 -6.19
CA ALA A 306 -11.89 -2.62 -5.58
C ALA A 306 -13.31 -2.73 -4.97
N ASP A 307 -13.93 -3.91 -5.04
CA ASP A 307 -15.25 -4.23 -4.50
C ASP A 307 -15.22 -5.04 -3.19
N ASN A 308 -14.07 -5.07 -2.52
CA ASN A 308 -13.88 -5.84 -1.28
C ASN A 308 -14.47 -5.15 -0.02
N TYR A 309 -14.54 -3.82 0.01
CA TYR A 309 -15.05 -3.04 1.15
C TYR A 309 -15.71 -1.73 0.69
N GLY A 310 -16.74 -1.30 1.43
CA GLY A 310 -17.58 -0.15 1.06
C GLY A 310 -16.96 1.21 1.34
N LEU A 311 -16.45 1.38 2.55
CA LEU A 311 -15.86 2.63 3.01
C LEU A 311 -14.57 2.35 3.74
N VAL A 312 -13.57 3.20 3.51
CA VAL A 312 -12.41 3.35 4.40
C VAL A 312 -12.64 4.56 5.31
N TYR A 313 -12.55 4.33 6.62
CA TYR A 313 -12.47 5.34 7.67
C TYR A 313 -11.00 5.51 8.02
N GLN A 314 -10.46 6.71 7.79
CA GLN A 314 -9.03 7.00 7.97
C GLN A 314 -8.81 8.49 8.26
N TYR A 315 -7.71 8.79 8.93
CA TYR A 315 -7.21 10.15 9.17
C TYR A 315 -5.76 10.33 8.74
N ASP A 316 -5.19 9.35 8.03
CA ASP A 316 -3.77 9.24 7.67
C ASP A 316 -3.57 9.06 6.14
N PRO A 317 -3.97 10.02 5.29
CA PRO A 317 -3.82 9.90 3.83
C PRO A 317 -2.35 9.80 3.34
N LEU A 318 -1.40 10.40 4.03
CA LEU A 318 0.05 10.30 3.77
C LEU A 318 0.68 9.09 4.49
N GLY A 319 -0.14 8.29 5.17
CA GLY A 319 0.26 7.03 5.79
C GLY A 319 1.31 7.22 6.88
N VAL A 320 2.06 6.16 7.17
CA VAL A 320 3.03 6.17 8.26
C VAL A 320 4.28 7.00 7.91
N ILE A 321 4.53 8.06 8.70
CA ILE A 321 5.69 8.95 8.58
C ILE A 321 6.72 8.61 9.67
N SER A 322 6.27 8.22 10.85
CA SER A 322 7.13 7.75 11.95
C SER A 322 6.35 6.86 12.90
N PHE A 323 7.00 6.43 13.98
CA PHE A 323 6.38 5.67 15.05
C PHE A 323 6.54 6.39 16.39
N LEU A 324 5.48 6.43 17.18
CA LEU A 324 5.43 7.04 18.50
C LEU A 324 5.63 5.98 19.60
N GLY A 325 6.38 6.35 20.64
CA GLY A 325 6.60 5.53 21.83
C GLY A 325 7.77 6.03 22.66
N GLY A 326 8.54 5.11 23.24
CA GLY A 326 9.78 5.43 23.93
C GLY A 326 9.95 4.72 25.28
N VAL A 327 8.93 4.05 25.81
CA VAL A 327 9.02 3.43 27.15
C VAL A 327 8.93 1.91 27.11
N SER A 328 8.23 1.36 26.13
CA SER A 328 7.94 -0.07 26.01
C SER A 328 7.83 -0.46 24.53
N SER A 329 7.96 -1.76 24.26
CA SER A 329 7.68 -2.36 22.95
C SER A 329 6.19 -2.57 22.68
N HIS A 330 5.33 -2.05 23.56
CA HIS A 330 3.89 -2.11 23.38
C HIS A 330 3.19 -0.85 23.87
N ALA A 331 2.16 -0.44 23.16
CA ALA A 331 1.28 0.67 23.54
C ALA A 331 0.00 0.59 22.71
N TRP A 332 -1.01 1.36 23.10
CA TRP A 332 -2.28 1.46 22.41
C TRP A 332 -2.35 2.74 21.58
N GLY A 333 -2.77 2.61 20.33
CA GLY A 333 -3.24 3.72 19.49
C GLY A 333 -4.72 3.54 19.18
N CYS A 334 -5.46 4.63 18.97
CA CYS A 334 -6.88 4.59 18.71
C CYS A 334 -7.33 5.74 17.82
N ASN A 335 -8.20 5.45 16.84
CA ASN A 335 -8.92 6.46 16.08
C ASN A 335 -10.41 6.42 16.42
N VAL A 336 -11.03 7.59 16.56
CA VAL A 336 -12.45 7.78 16.79
C VAL A 336 -13.09 8.35 15.53
N PHE A 337 -14.02 7.61 14.96
CA PHE A 337 -14.71 7.95 13.72
C PHE A 337 -16.19 8.22 13.95
N SER A 338 -16.83 8.87 12.98
CA SER A 338 -18.29 8.92 12.83
C SER A 338 -18.69 8.09 11.61
N ALA A 339 -19.61 7.15 11.79
CA ALA A 339 -20.13 6.33 10.70
C ALA A 339 -20.86 7.20 9.67
N ARG A 340 -20.41 7.18 8.41
CA ARG A 340 -21.00 8.02 7.34
C ARG A 340 -22.35 7.48 6.87
N GLU A 341 -22.57 6.20 7.05
CA GLU A 341 -23.79 5.49 6.69
C GLU A 341 -24.00 4.32 7.66
N ALA A 342 -25.23 3.80 7.71
CA ALA A 342 -25.52 2.59 8.46
C ALA A 342 -24.92 1.37 7.73
N GLY A 343 -24.26 0.48 8.46
CA GLY A 343 -23.59 -0.69 7.88
C GLY A 343 -22.85 -1.50 8.92
N GLU A 344 -21.87 -2.29 8.49
CA GLU A 344 -21.02 -3.07 9.39
C GLU A 344 -19.54 -2.75 9.15
N LEU A 345 -18.79 -2.48 10.20
CA LEU A 345 -17.32 -2.50 10.15
C LEU A 345 -16.86 -3.97 10.11
N THR A 346 -16.04 -4.33 9.12
CA THR A 346 -15.68 -5.73 8.85
C THR A 346 -14.18 -5.98 8.79
N ALA A 347 -13.35 -4.94 8.72
CA ALA A 347 -11.90 -5.08 8.84
C ALA A 347 -11.27 -3.84 9.45
N VAL A 348 -10.05 -4.01 9.96
CA VAL A 348 -9.22 -2.94 10.53
C VAL A 348 -7.82 -3.05 9.94
N GLY A 349 -7.31 -1.93 9.42
CA GLY A 349 -5.98 -1.83 8.80
C GLY A 349 -5.02 -1.00 9.62
N PHE A 350 -3.75 -1.41 9.72
CA PHE A 350 -2.71 -0.67 10.43
C PHE A 350 -1.32 -1.15 10.04
N TYR A 351 -0.31 -0.34 10.37
CA TYR A 351 1.10 -0.70 10.19
C TYR A 351 1.66 -1.42 11.42
N LEU A 352 2.59 -2.33 11.18
CA LEU A 352 3.43 -3.00 12.17
C LEU A 352 4.89 -2.76 11.78
N MET A 353 5.66 -2.12 12.67
CA MET A 353 7.04 -1.73 12.35
C MET A 353 8.03 -2.89 12.38
N ASP A 354 7.64 -4.07 12.89
CA ASP A 354 8.58 -5.17 13.06
C ASP A 354 7.94 -6.53 12.78
N SER A 355 8.79 -7.50 12.47
CA SER A 355 8.44 -8.90 12.28
C SER A 355 8.01 -9.57 13.59
N ASN A 356 7.18 -10.61 13.49
CA ASN A 356 6.63 -11.35 14.63
C ASN A 356 5.89 -10.46 15.65
N SER A 357 5.22 -9.42 15.16
CA SER A 357 4.42 -8.52 15.98
C SER A 357 3.11 -9.18 16.39
N ALA A 358 2.64 -8.86 17.60
CA ALA A 358 1.31 -9.19 18.06
C ALA A 358 0.45 -7.94 18.14
N TYR A 359 -0.87 -8.12 18.04
CA TYR A 359 -1.82 -7.02 18.18
C TYR A 359 -3.12 -7.46 18.85
N THR A 360 -3.78 -6.50 19.49
CA THR A 360 -5.17 -6.63 19.95
C THR A 360 -5.99 -5.49 19.37
N ILE A 361 -7.03 -5.80 18.61
CA ILE A 361 -8.00 -4.85 18.08
C ILE A 361 -9.18 -4.78 19.06
N ARG A 362 -9.61 -3.58 19.42
CA ARG A 362 -10.85 -3.32 20.15
C ARG A 362 -11.71 -2.32 19.38
N VAL A 363 -13.00 -2.64 19.24
CA VAL A 363 -13.98 -1.73 18.66
C VAL A 363 -14.98 -1.32 19.72
N TYR A 364 -15.07 -0.02 19.98
CA TYR A 364 -16.03 0.59 20.90
C TYR A 364 -17.11 1.32 20.11
N ARG A 365 -18.33 1.25 20.60
CA ARG A 365 -19.52 1.80 19.95
C ARG A 365 -20.25 2.81 20.81
N ARG A 366 -21.09 3.63 20.18
CA ARG A 366 -21.98 4.60 20.83
C ARG A 366 -21.25 5.51 21.82
N LEU A 367 -20.14 6.11 21.38
CA LEU A 367 -19.37 7.03 22.21
C LEU A 367 -20.23 8.25 22.59
N ALA A 368 -20.27 8.57 23.88
CA ALA A 368 -20.98 9.75 24.39
C ALA A 368 -20.11 11.03 24.34
N GLY A 369 -18.79 10.90 24.22
CA GLY A 369 -17.84 12.00 24.15
C GLY A 369 -16.70 11.72 23.18
N GLU A 370 -15.61 12.48 23.30
CA GLU A 370 -14.46 12.37 22.39
C GLU A 370 -13.53 11.21 22.76
N SER A 371 -13.34 10.95 24.05
CA SER A 371 -12.48 9.85 24.51
C SER A 371 -13.07 8.48 24.15
N PRO A 372 -12.23 7.52 23.73
CA PRO A 372 -12.67 6.14 23.47
C PRO A 372 -13.28 5.45 24.70
N GLU A 373 -12.96 5.89 25.91
CA GLU A 373 -13.51 5.36 27.17
C GLU A 373 -15.01 5.59 27.33
N THR A 374 -15.56 6.57 26.61
CA THR A 374 -17.00 6.86 26.66
C THR A 374 -17.83 5.86 25.85
N GLY A 375 -17.18 5.01 25.06
CA GLY A 375 -17.82 3.98 24.24
C GLY A 375 -18.00 2.67 24.98
N ARG A 376 -18.91 1.83 24.48
CA ARG A 376 -19.10 0.46 24.94
C ARG A 376 -18.29 -0.49 24.06
N LEU A 377 -17.41 -1.29 24.68
CA LEU A 377 -16.69 -2.36 23.97
C LEU A 377 -17.69 -3.31 23.30
N TYR A 378 -17.50 -3.54 22.01
CA TYR A 378 -18.34 -4.42 21.20
C TYR A 378 -17.56 -5.65 20.72
N LEU A 379 -16.32 -5.44 20.27
CA LEU A 379 -15.46 -6.51 19.76
C LEU A 379 -14.05 -6.35 20.32
N GLU A 380 -13.44 -7.47 20.70
CA GLU A 380 -12.00 -7.60 20.96
C GLU A 380 -11.50 -8.81 20.17
N GLN A 381 -10.42 -8.64 19.41
CA GLN A 381 -9.80 -9.68 18.60
C GLN A 381 -8.30 -9.55 18.67
N GLN A 382 -7.60 -10.68 18.76
CA GLN A 382 -6.14 -10.71 18.87
C GLN A 382 -5.54 -11.44 17.67
N GLY A 383 -4.29 -11.09 17.35
CA GLY A 383 -3.58 -11.75 16.27
C GLY A 383 -2.08 -11.58 16.38
N THR A 384 -1.39 -12.29 15.50
CA THR A 384 0.05 -12.15 15.28
C THR A 384 0.30 -11.99 13.79
N TRP A 385 1.40 -11.34 13.44
CA TRP A 385 1.79 -11.17 12.06
C TRP A 385 3.30 -11.30 11.91
N PRO A 386 3.78 -12.12 10.96
CA PRO A 386 5.20 -12.50 10.90
C PRO A 386 6.12 -11.45 10.28
N HIS A 387 5.59 -10.41 9.60
CA HIS A 387 6.40 -9.49 8.80
C HIS A 387 6.08 -8.02 9.11
N ALA A 388 7.07 -7.14 9.03
CA ALA A 388 6.80 -5.71 9.07
C ALA A 388 6.00 -5.25 7.83
N GLY A 389 5.24 -4.16 7.97
CA GLY A 389 4.47 -3.55 6.88
C GLY A 389 3.05 -3.15 7.29
N PHE A 390 2.14 -3.10 6.32
CA PHE A 390 0.72 -2.83 6.54
C PHE A 390 -0.10 -4.11 6.44
N ILE A 391 -1.05 -4.28 7.36
CA ILE A 391 -1.99 -5.40 7.34
C ILE A 391 -3.41 -4.91 7.43
N THR A 392 -4.31 -5.64 6.78
CA THR A 392 -5.75 -5.52 6.97
C THR A 392 -6.29 -6.80 7.59
N VAL A 393 -6.85 -6.68 8.78
CA VAL A 393 -7.34 -7.80 9.58
C VAL A 393 -8.86 -7.86 9.45
N PRO A 394 -9.43 -8.90 8.80
CA PRO A 394 -10.86 -9.16 8.85
C PRO A 394 -11.30 -9.38 10.30
N LEU A 395 -12.40 -8.74 10.68
CA LEU A 395 -13.01 -8.92 11.99
C LEU A 395 -13.77 -10.25 12.02
N GLU A 396 -13.65 -10.99 13.13
CA GLU A 396 -14.35 -12.27 13.34
C GLU A 396 -15.88 -12.10 13.34
N ALA A 397 -16.36 -10.90 13.68
CA ALA A 397 -17.76 -10.52 13.56
C ALA A 397 -17.87 -9.08 13.03
N GLY A 398 -18.82 -8.85 12.12
CA GLY A 398 -19.19 -7.51 11.68
C GLY A 398 -19.66 -6.68 12.86
N VAL A 399 -19.19 -5.44 12.97
CA VAL A 399 -19.61 -4.50 14.00
C VAL A 399 -20.66 -3.58 13.40
N PRO A 400 -21.96 -3.74 13.71
CA PRO A 400 -23.00 -2.91 13.11
C PRO A 400 -22.84 -1.48 13.60
N LEU A 401 -23.00 -0.50 12.73
CA LEU A 401 -22.91 0.93 13.01
C LEU A 401 -24.18 1.59 12.48
N ALA A 402 -24.82 2.43 13.29
CA ALA A 402 -25.84 3.32 12.78
C ALA A 402 -25.18 4.51 12.08
N GLN A 403 -25.85 5.10 11.10
CA GLN A 403 -25.41 6.37 10.52
C GLN A 403 -25.24 7.41 11.64
N ASP A 404 -24.18 8.23 11.54
CA ASP A 404 -23.77 9.24 12.51
C ASP A 404 -23.36 8.69 13.89
N GLU A 405 -23.35 7.37 14.09
CA GLU A 405 -22.83 6.76 15.32
C GLU A 405 -21.31 6.98 15.41
N ARG A 406 -20.85 7.54 16.53
CA ARG A 406 -19.42 7.55 16.86
C ARG A 406 -18.96 6.20 17.36
N PHE A 407 -17.86 5.72 16.78
CA PHE A 407 -17.20 4.48 17.15
C PHE A 407 -15.68 4.69 17.23
N ALA A 408 -15.01 3.87 18.02
CA ALA A 408 -13.55 3.91 18.16
C ALA A 408 -12.94 2.57 17.76
N VAL A 409 -11.81 2.64 17.05
CA VAL A 409 -10.98 1.49 16.71
C VAL A 409 -9.65 1.67 17.40
N ALA A 410 -9.43 0.87 18.44
CA ALA A 410 -8.20 0.86 19.22
C ALA A 410 -7.37 -0.38 18.87
N VAL A 411 -6.07 -0.20 18.72
CA VAL A 411 -5.11 -1.28 18.47
C VAL A 411 -4.02 -1.23 19.54
N HIS A 412 -3.85 -2.34 20.25
CA HIS A 412 -2.68 -2.60 21.06
C HIS A 412 -1.59 -3.12 20.14
N PHE A 413 -0.53 -2.35 19.99
CA PHE A 413 0.64 -2.76 19.21
C PHE A 413 1.63 -3.43 20.15
N GLN A 414 2.15 -4.60 19.78
CA GLN A 414 3.20 -5.31 20.50
C GLN A 414 4.29 -5.71 19.51
N THR A 415 5.34 -4.90 19.43
CA THR A 415 6.38 -4.97 18.39
C THR A 415 7.75 -5.20 19.04
N PRO A 416 8.22 -6.46 19.19
CA PRO A 416 9.32 -6.81 20.09
C PRO A 416 10.67 -6.08 19.84
N GLY A 417 11.04 -5.77 18.60
CA GLY A 417 12.34 -5.16 18.26
C GLY A 417 12.35 -3.63 18.22
N THR A 418 11.27 -2.96 18.64
CA THR A 418 11.24 -1.50 18.77
C THR A 418 10.57 -1.05 20.07
N ARG A 419 10.94 0.14 20.55
CA ARG A 419 10.26 0.85 21.65
C ARG A 419 9.27 1.91 21.15
N TYR A 420 9.04 1.96 19.84
CA TYR A 420 8.16 2.89 19.16
C TYR A 420 7.08 2.10 18.40
N PRO A 421 6.04 1.61 19.10
CA PRO A 421 5.12 0.62 18.51
C PRO A 421 3.95 1.26 17.74
N ILE A 422 3.63 2.55 17.94
CA ILE A 422 2.42 3.17 17.37
C ILE A 422 2.76 3.87 16.04
N PRO A 423 2.23 3.45 14.89
CA PRO A 423 2.44 4.17 13.63
C PRO A 423 1.68 5.50 13.62
N VAL A 424 2.34 6.56 13.19
CA VAL A 424 1.76 7.91 13.12
C VAL A 424 2.05 8.62 11.80
N GLU A 425 1.03 9.33 11.32
CA GLU A 425 1.17 10.40 10.33
C GLU A 425 1.38 11.71 11.08
N TYR A 426 2.30 12.55 10.62
CA TYR A 426 2.48 13.91 11.12
C TYR A 426 3.12 14.81 10.05
N PRO A 427 3.00 16.14 10.16
CA PRO A 427 3.58 17.04 9.18
C PRO A 427 5.09 17.15 9.34
N ILE A 428 5.80 16.94 8.23
CA ILE A 428 7.18 17.37 8.02
C ILE A 428 7.15 18.38 6.90
N ASN A 429 7.57 19.62 7.17
CA ASN A 429 7.62 20.67 6.16
C ASN A 429 8.52 20.25 4.97
N GLY A 430 8.01 20.36 3.75
CA GLY A 430 8.70 19.94 2.53
C GLY A 430 8.71 18.43 2.29
N TYR A 431 7.88 17.67 3.00
CA TYR A 431 7.62 16.25 2.76
C TYR A 431 6.14 15.92 2.91
N SER A 432 5.62 15.99 4.13
CA SER A 432 4.24 15.63 4.50
C SER A 432 3.50 16.82 5.10
N SER A 433 3.83 18.05 4.69
CA SER A 433 3.18 19.26 5.21
C SER A 433 1.63 19.27 5.17
N PRO A 434 0.95 18.57 4.23
CA PRO A 434 -0.52 18.54 4.19
C PRO A 434 -1.17 17.64 5.24
N ALA A 435 -0.40 16.93 6.08
CA ALA A 435 -0.94 16.17 7.20
C ALA A 435 -1.69 17.11 8.16
N THR A 436 -2.90 16.72 8.56
CA THR A 436 -3.75 17.51 9.46
C THR A 436 -4.44 16.60 10.47
N ALA A 437 -4.71 17.13 11.65
CA ALA A 437 -5.51 16.44 12.65
C ALA A 437 -6.39 17.41 13.44
N SER A 438 -7.52 16.93 13.92
CA SER A 438 -8.40 17.65 14.84
C SER A 438 -8.41 16.97 16.21
N PRO A 439 -8.58 17.74 17.31
CA PRO A 439 -8.84 17.15 18.62
C PRO A 439 -10.01 16.15 18.55
N GLY A 440 -9.89 15.06 19.29
CA GLY A 440 -10.89 13.99 19.34
C GLY A 440 -10.82 12.96 18.22
N GLN A 441 -9.84 13.04 17.30
CA GLN A 441 -9.65 12.04 16.23
C GLN A 441 -8.77 10.86 16.67
N SER A 442 -7.59 11.14 17.20
CA SER A 442 -6.56 10.14 17.49
C SER A 442 -6.14 10.19 18.95
N PHE A 443 -5.98 9.03 19.56
CA PHE A 443 -5.62 8.88 20.96
C PHE A 443 -4.53 7.82 21.15
N VAL A 444 -3.74 7.97 22.22
CA VAL A 444 -2.71 7.01 22.62
C VAL A 444 -2.82 6.69 24.11
N SER A 445 -2.45 5.46 24.49
CA SER A 445 -2.43 5.01 25.88
C SER A 445 -1.34 3.95 26.09
N LEU A 446 -0.74 3.91 27.28
CA LEU A 446 0.25 2.88 27.61
C LEU A 446 -0.38 1.53 27.95
N ASN A 447 -1.59 1.52 28.52
CA ASN A 447 -2.26 0.34 29.09
C ASN A 447 -3.69 0.12 28.57
N GLY A 448 -4.20 0.99 27.70
CA GLY A 448 -5.56 0.94 27.16
C GLY A 448 -6.59 1.69 28.01
N GLU A 449 -6.13 2.42 29.04
CA GLU A 449 -6.89 3.31 29.91
C GLU A 449 -6.19 4.69 29.96
N GLY A 450 -6.87 5.73 30.43
CA GLY A 450 -6.27 7.07 30.59
C GLY A 450 -5.76 7.64 29.26
N TRP A 451 -6.62 7.60 28.23
CA TRP A 451 -6.26 7.99 26.87
C TRP A 451 -5.86 9.47 26.76
N HIS A 452 -4.80 9.72 25.99
CA HIS A 452 -4.34 11.07 25.66
C HIS A 452 -4.66 11.39 24.21
N ASP A 453 -5.26 12.55 23.97
CA ASP A 453 -5.43 13.08 22.61
C ASP A 453 -4.06 13.32 21.97
N LEU A 454 -3.84 12.76 20.78
CA LEU A 454 -2.57 12.84 20.10
C LEU A 454 -2.21 14.28 19.71
N THR A 455 -3.18 15.13 19.38
CA THR A 455 -2.93 16.53 19.01
C THR A 455 -2.33 17.35 20.16
N GLY A 456 -2.59 16.95 21.41
CA GLY A 456 -1.96 17.52 22.60
C GLY A 456 -0.52 17.05 22.85
N ILE A 457 -0.06 16.01 22.15
CA ILE A 457 1.29 15.43 22.25
C ILE A 457 2.13 15.80 21.02
N LEU A 458 1.54 15.65 19.83
CA LEU A 458 2.12 15.90 18.52
C LEU A 458 1.04 16.54 17.66
N ALA A 459 1.20 17.85 17.39
CA ALA A 459 0.23 18.62 16.62
C ALA A 459 0.00 18.00 15.22
N ASP A 460 -1.22 18.16 14.71
CA ASP A 460 -1.60 17.76 13.34
C ASP A 460 -1.28 16.31 12.98
N SER A 461 -1.35 15.42 13.98
CA SER A 461 -0.96 14.02 13.84
C SER A 461 -2.08 13.05 14.13
N ASN A 462 -2.10 11.96 13.37
CA ASN A 462 -3.05 10.87 13.55
C ASN A 462 -2.34 9.52 13.68
N VAL A 463 -2.95 8.60 14.42
CA VAL A 463 -2.49 7.21 14.42
C VAL A 463 -2.89 6.58 13.10
N CYS A 464 -2.00 5.80 12.48
CA CYS A 464 -2.29 5.11 11.22
C CYS A 464 -3.11 3.84 11.45
N ILE A 465 -4.39 4.03 11.80
CA ILE A 465 -5.41 2.99 11.93
C ILE A 465 -6.57 3.32 11.00
N LYS A 466 -6.92 2.35 10.15
CA LYS A 466 -8.02 2.43 9.21
C LYS A 466 -9.13 1.46 9.61
N GLY A 467 -10.38 1.88 9.47
CA GLY A 467 -11.55 1.01 9.57
C GLY A 467 -12.16 0.76 8.20
N TYR A 468 -12.52 -0.48 7.88
CA TYR A 468 -13.18 -0.82 6.62
C TYR A 468 -14.57 -1.37 6.88
N SER A 469 -15.57 -0.77 6.26
CA SER A 469 -16.93 -1.31 6.31
C SER A 469 -17.20 -2.28 5.18
N ALA A 470 -18.13 -3.20 5.41
CA ALA A 470 -18.87 -3.80 4.32
C ALA A 470 -19.60 -2.71 3.52
N TYR A 471 -20.04 -3.07 2.33
CA TYR A 471 -21.03 -2.26 1.62
C TYR A 471 -22.33 -2.28 2.40
N SER A 472 -22.89 -1.10 2.69
CA SER A 472 -24.29 -0.98 3.11
C SER A 472 -25.14 -1.66 2.03
N THR A 473 -26.14 -2.44 2.47
CA THR A 473 -26.97 -3.38 1.68
C THR A 473 -26.88 -3.17 0.16
N PRO A 474 -26.21 -4.08 -0.58
CA PRO A 474 -25.90 -3.84 -1.98
C PRO A 474 -27.19 -3.62 -2.78
N VAL A 475 -27.11 -2.78 -3.82
CA VAL A 475 -28.03 -2.81 -4.97
C VAL A 475 -28.47 -4.26 -5.22
N GLN A 476 -29.78 -4.54 -5.19
CA GLN A 476 -30.27 -5.90 -5.41
C GLN A 476 -30.18 -6.22 -6.90
N ALA A 477 -29.00 -6.68 -7.30
CA ALA A 477 -28.80 -7.25 -8.61
C ALA A 477 -29.09 -8.75 -8.54
N SER A 478 -29.90 -9.24 -9.47
CA SER A 478 -30.07 -10.65 -9.74
C SER A 478 -29.51 -10.96 -11.12
N ILE A 479 -28.91 -12.13 -11.23
CA ILE A 479 -28.39 -12.65 -12.48
C ILE A 479 -28.88 -14.08 -12.62
N SER A 480 -29.47 -14.40 -13.77
CA SER A 480 -29.77 -15.77 -14.14
C SER A 480 -29.02 -16.06 -15.43
N ALA A 481 -28.45 -17.25 -15.52
CA ALA A 481 -27.68 -17.64 -16.68
C ALA A 481 -28.17 -19.01 -17.14
N ARG A 482 -28.40 -19.17 -18.44
CA ARG A 482 -28.97 -20.38 -19.05
C ARG A 482 -28.20 -20.77 -20.30
N LEU A 483 -27.83 -22.04 -20.40
CA LEU A 483 -27.20 -22.57 -21.60
C LEU A 483 -28.22 -22.63 -22.74
N LEU A 484 -27.87 -22.03 -23.87
CA LEU A 484 -28.62 -22.10 -25.12
C LEU A 484 -27.74 -22.72 -26.21
N HIS A 485 -28.40 -23.35 -27.18
CA HIS A 485 -27.75 -23.94 -28.36
C HIS A 485 -28.36 -23.32 -29.61
N SER A 486 -27.52 -22.92 -30.58
CA SER A 486 -27.99 -22.54 -31.91
C SER A 486 -27.89 -23.74 -32.85
N ALA A 487 -29.01 -24.11 -33.46
CA ALA A 487 -29.05 -25.09 -34.53
C ALA A 487 -28.69 -24.41 -35.86
N GLY A 488 -27.39 -24.19 -36.09
CA GLY A 488 -26.86 -23.76 -37.38
C GLY A 488 -26.39 -24.96 -38.22
N TRP A 489 -26.52 -24.87 -39.54
CA TRP A 489 -26.28 -25.96 -40.49
C TRP A 489 -24.81 -26.46 -40.57
N ILE A 490 -23.87 -25.84 -39.84
CA ILE A 490 -22.44 -26.15 -39.99
C ILE A 490 -21.71 -26.39 -38.66
N LEU A 491 -22.02 -25.70 -37.54
CA LEU A 491 -21.41 -25.96 -36.22
C LEU A 491 -22.37 -25.54 -35.08
N SER A 492 -22.51 -26.38 -34.05
CA SER A 492 -23.20 -26.04 -32.79
C SER A 492 -22.19 -25.44 -31.81
N TYR A 493 -22.36 -24.18 -31.45
CA TYR A 493 -21.56 -23.54 -30.40
C TYR A 493 -22.47 -23.23 -29.20
N PRO A 494 -22.08 -23.60 -27.98
CA PRO A 494 -22.82 -23.20 -26.80
C PRO A 494 -22.70 -21.69 -26.61
N TYR A 495 -23.78 -21.06 -26.15
CA TYR A 495 -23.74 -19.70 -25.61
C TYR A 495 -24.60 -19.64 -24.37
N VAL A 496 -24.22 -18.80 -23.42
CA VAL A 496 -24.99 -18.60 -22.18
C VAL A 496 -25.79 -17.31 -22.33
N SER A 497 -27.11 -17.41 -22.26
CA SER A 497 -27.96 -16.23 -22.08
C SER A 497 -27.89 -15.83 -20.61
N VAL A 498 -27.56 -14.57 -20.36
CA VAL A 498 -27.37 -13.96 -19.06
C VAL A 498 -28.40 -12.85 -18.91
N ASP A 499 -29.39 -13.09 -18.07
CA ASP A 499 -30.41 -12.12 -17.71
C ASP A 499 -29.94 -11.35 -16.47
N VAL A 500 -29.75 -10.05 -16.62
CA VAL A 500 -29.37 -9.13 -15.55
C VAL A 500 -30.59 -8.31 -15.17
N SER A 501 -30.90 -8.21 -13.88
CA SER A 501 -31.92 -7.32 -13.33
C SER A 501 -31.37 -6.61 -12.11
N VAL A 502 -31.56 -5.30 -12.03
CA VAL A 502 -30.97 -4.44 -11.00
C VAL A 502 -32.04 -3.56 -10.37
N ASP A 503 -32.28 -3.71 -9.06
CA ASP A 503 -33.02 -2.73 -8.27
C ASP A 503 -32.06 -1.73 -7.64
N PHE A 504 -32.03 -0.52 -8.20
CA PHE A 504 -31.15 0.56 -7.78
C PHE A 504 -31.47 1.09 -6.37
N ALA A 505 -32.66 0.82 -5.80
CA ALA A 505 -33.06 1.24 -4.46
C ALA A 505 -32.79 2.73 -4.12
N GLY A 506 -32.87 3.62 -5.13
CA GLY A 506 -32.58 5.05 -4.99
C GLY A 506 -31.10 5.42 -4.94
N VAL A 507 -30.18 4.46 -5.13
CA VAL A 507 -28.74 4.70 -5.25
C VAL A 507 -28.41 5.15 -6.67
N ALA A 508 -27.60 6.20 -6.81
CA ALA A 508 -27.09 6.64 -8.10
C ALA A 508 -26.12 5.60 -8.67
N VAL A 509 -26.51 4.94 -9.76
CA VAL A 509 -25.73 4.00 -10.55
C VAL A 509 -25.63 4.54 -11.98
N GLU A 510 -24.43 4.50 -12.56
CA GLU A 510 -24.11 4.97 -13.92
C GLU A 510 -23.82 3.82 -14.86
N SER A 511 -23.17 2.75 -14.38
CA SER A 511 -22.91 1.54 -15.16
C SER A 511 -23.12 0.27 -14.34
N VAL A 512 -23.41 -0.82 -15.07
CA VAL A 512 -23.55 -2.17 -14.55
C VAL A 512 -22.61 -3.07 -15.36
N ALA A 513 -21.81 -3.89 -14.69
CA ALA A 513 -20.89 -4.80 -15.36
C ALA A 513 -21.16 -6.25 -14.96
N VAL A 514 -21.07 -7.15 -15.94
CA VAL A 514 -21.13 -8.59 -15.72
C VAL A 514 -19.72 -9.12 -15.58
N TYR A 515 -19.46 -9.80 -14.47
CA TYR A 515 -18.24 -10.53 -14.19
C TYR A 515 -18.50 -12.02 -14.36
N ARG A 516 -17.54 -12.73 -14.93
CA ARG A 516 -17.55 -14.17 -15.07
C ARG A 516 -16.34 -14.76 -14.38
N ARG A 517 -16.54 -15.86 -13.66
CA ARG A 517 -15.50 -16.67 -13.05
C ARG A 517 -15.47 -18.05 -13.71
N ASP A 518 -14.28 -18.48 -14.09
CA ASP A 518 -13.99 -19.84 -14.55
C ASP A 518 -12.64 -20.33 -13.99
N ASP A 519 -12.41 -21.64 -14.05
CA ASP A 519 -11.22 -22.29 -13.47
C ASP A 519 -9.91 -21.91 -14.18
N THR A 520 -9.98 -21.29 -15.37
CA THR A 520 -8.80 -20.95 -16.18
C THR A 520 -8.31 -19.54 -15.91
N PHE A 521 -9.23 -18.58 -15.83
CA PHE A 521 -8.90 -17.15 -15.78
C PHE A 521 -9.27 -16.49 -14.45
N GLY A 522 -9.92 -17.20 -13.53
CA GLY A 522 -10.48 -16.58 -12.34
C GLY A 522 -11.63 -15.64 -12.70
N THR A 523 -11.84 -14.59 -11.90
CA THR A 523 -12.91 -13.60 -12.09
C THR A 523 -12.47 -12.51 -13.06
N ARG A 524 -13.25 -12.24 -14.11
CA ARG A 524 -13.01 -11.15 -15.06
C ARG A 524 -14.30 -10.43 -15.46
N LYS A 525 -14.21 -9.14 -15.76
CA LYS A 525 -15.29 -8.38 -16.41
C LYS A 525 -15.48 -8.92 -17.84
N VAL A 526 -16.70 -9.28 -18.22
CA VAL A 526 -17.05 -9.78 -19.56
C VAL A 526 -18.00 -8.86 -20.31
N MET A 527 -18.68 -7.96 -19.60
CA MET A 527 -19.58 -6.96 -20.17
C MET A 527 -19.65 -5.75 -19.27
N GLU A 528 -19.84 -4.57 -19.85
CA GLU A 528 -20.23 -3.35 -19.16
C GLU A 528 -21.41 -2.71 -19.91
N ILE A 529 -22.38 -2.21 -19.15
CA ILE A 529 -23.70 -1.80 -19.61
C ILE A 529 -23.98 -0.44 -18.99
N PRO A 530 -24.03 0.65 -19.78
CA PRO A 530 -24.49 1.94 -19.30
C PRO A 530 -25.91 1.81 -18.74
N VAL A 531 -26.22 2.45 -17.60
CA VAL A 531 -27.57 2.35 -17.01
C VAL A 531 -28.66 2.84 -17.95
N ALA A 532 -28.33 3.78 -18.86
CA ALA A 532 -29.25 4.23 -19.91
C ALA A 532 -29.71 3.13 -20.87
N GLU A 533 -28.98 2.01 -20.96
CA GLU A 533 -29.30 0.86 -21.80
C GLU A 533 -30.10 -0.23 -21.05
N LEU A 534 -30.29 -0.09 -19.73
CA LEU A 534 -31.10 -1.01 -18.93
C LEU A 534 -32.59 -0.67 -19.07
N ALA A 535 -33.29 -1.37 -19.95
CA ALA A 535 -34.74 -1.24 -20.08
C ALA A 535 -35.42 -1.75 -18.80
N GLU A 536 -36.11 -0.87 -18.08
CA GLU A 536 -36.75 -1.18 -16.79
C GLU A 536 -35.79 -1.78 -15.74
N GLY A 537 -34.49 -1.46 -15.82
CA GLY A 537 -33.47 -2.00 -14.92
C GLY A 537 -32.99 -3.40 -15.27
N ALA A 538 -33.32 -3.91 -16.46
CA ALA A 538 -32.94 -5.23 -16.92
C ALA A 538 -32.32 -5.24 -18.33
N VAL A 539 -31.55 -6.30 -18.61
CA VAL A 539 -30.96 -6.57 -19.92
C VAL A 539 -30.66 -8.05 -20.07
N GLU A 540 -30.93 -8.60 -21.25
CA GLU A 540 -30.49 -9.93 -21.65
C GLU A 540 -29.21 -9.79 -22.50
N TRP A 541 -28.16 -10.52 -22.13
CA TRP A 541 -26.91 -10.58 -22.86
C TRP A 541 -26.54 -12.02 -23.22
N LEU A 542 -25.86 -12.21 -24.35
CA LEU A 542 -25.39 -13.52 -24.79
C LEU A 542 -23.87 -13.63 -24.64
N ASP A 543 -23.41 -14.51 -23.75
CA ASP A 543 -22.01 -14.88 -23.66
C ASP A 543 -21.68 -15.97 -24.68
N THR A 544 -21.09 -15.56 -25.81
CA THR A 544 -20.62 -16.48 -26.86
C THR A 544 -19.17 -16.93 -26.66
N SER A 545 -18.53 -16.56 -25.55
CA SER A 545 -17.12 -16.87 -25.27
C SER A 545 -16.94 -18.08 -24.35
N VAL A 546 -17.99 -18.89 -24.19
CA VAL A 546 -18.00 -20.11 -23.37
C VAL A 546 -17.62 -21.35 -24.18
N SER A 547 -17.14 -22.38 -23.50
CA SER A 547 -16.75 -23.67 -24.08
C SER A 547 -17.46 -24.81 -23.36
N THR A 548 -17.80 -25.86 -24.10
CA THR A 548 -18.40 -27.09 -23.54
C THR A 548 -17.47 -27.78 -22.53
N GLY A 549 -18.06 -28.45 -21.55
CA GLY A 549 -17.36 -29.19 -20.49
C GLY A 549 -16.75 -28.29 -19.42
N ARG A 550 -17.33 -27.10 -19.20
CA ARG A 550 -16.83 -26.13 -18.21
C ARG A 550 -17.97 -25.51 -17.41
N ASP A 551 -17.64 -25.16 -16.17
CA ASP A 551 -18.51 -24.39 -15.29
C ASP A 551 -18.14 -22.91 -15.36
N TYR A 552 -19.18 -22.08 -15.45
CA TYR A 552 -19.05 -20.63 -15.39
C TYR A 552 -19.91 -20.11 -14.25
N ALA A 553 -19.39 -19.16 -13.49
CA ALA A 553 -20.16 -18.40 -12.54
C ALA A 553 -20.25 -16.95 -13.00
N TYR A 554 -21.42 -16.33 -12.94
CA TYR A 554 -21.63 -14.94 -13.31
C TYR A 554 -22.08 -14.11 -12.10
N GLN A 555 -21.65 -12.86 -12.05
CA GLN A 555 -22.03 -11.88 -11.04
C GLN A 555 -22.19 -10.51 -11.70
N VAL A 556 -23.22 -9.77 -11.29
CA VAL A 556 -23.42 -8.39 -11.70
C VAL A 556 -22.83 -7.47 -10.65
N ARG A 557 -22.12 -6.43 -11.09
CA ARG A 557 -21.58 -5.35 -10.25
C ARG A 557 -22.12 -4.01 -10.74
N CYS A 558 -22.45 -3.12 -9.82
CA CYS A 558 -23.03 -1.80 -10.11
C CYS A 558 -22.05 -0.71 -9.70
N PHE A 559 -21.89 0.31 -10.53
CA PHE A 559 -20.96 1.42 -10.32
C PHE A 559 -21.71 2.75 -10.48
N GLY A 560 -21.48 3.69 -9.57
CA GLY A 560 -22.06 5.03 -9.59
C GLY A 560 -21.06 6.07 -10.09
N PRO A 561 -21.34 7.37 -9.86
CA PRO A 561 -20.48 8.48 -10.27
C PRO A 561 -19.01 8.27 -9.91
N GLY A 562 -18.14 8.50 -10.89
CA GLY A 562 -16.70 8.30 -10.78
C GLY A 562 -16.30 6.82 -10.65
N GLY A 563 -17.09 5.89 -11.22
CA GLY A 563 -16.83 4.45 -11.20
C GLY A 563 -16.83 3.81 -9.81
N ARG A 564 -17.39 4.48 -8.81
CA ARG A 564 -17.44 3.96 -7.44
C ARG A 564 -18.41 2.79 -7.35
N PHE A 565 -17.92 1.63 -6.93
CA PHE A 565 -18.77 0.44 -6.75
C PHE A 565 -19.91 0.71 -5.74
N ARG A 566 -21.13 0.27 -6.10
CA ARG A 566 -22.39 0.48 -5.37
C ARG A 566 -23.06 -0.81 -4.91
N GLY A 567 -22.66 -1.96 -5.44
CA GLY A 567 -23.26 -3.24 -5.06
C GLY A 567 -23.01 -4.33 -6.08
N ARG A 568 -23.29 -5.58 -5.69
CA ARG A 568 -23.19 -6.75 -6.56
C ARG A 568 -24.24 -7.80 -6.22
N SER A 569 -24.54 -8.65 -7.20
CA SER A 569 -25.34 -9.86 -7.00
C SER A 569 -24.55 -10.96 -6.29
N GLY A 570 -25.24 -12.03 -5.88
CA GLY A 570 -24.58 -13.33 -5.69
C GLY A 570 -24.03 -13.90 -7.01
N TRP A 571 -23.23 -14.97 -6.92
CA TRP A 571 -22.79 -15.71 -8.10
C TRP A 571 -23.90 -16.65 -8.58
N SER A 572 -24.24 -16.62 -9.88
CA SER A 572 -25.08 -17.60 -10.55
C SER A 572 -24.21 -18.54 -11.37
N THR A 573 -24.31 -19.85 -11.13
CA THR A 573 -23.49 -20.86 -11.81
C THR A 573 -24.24 -21.52 -12.96
N VAL A 574 -23.51 -21.83 -14.04
CA VAL A 574 -24.01 -22.54 -15.22
C VAL A 574 -22.97 -23.55 -15.66
N GLU A 575 -23.40 -24.80 -15.76
CA GLU A 575 -22.64 -25.88 -16.37
C GLU A 575 -22.91 -25.87 -17.89
N VAL A 576 -21.85 -25.74 -18.68
CA VAL A 576 -21.95 -25.79 -20.15
C VAL A 576 -21.70 -27.22 -20.59
N VAL A 577 -22.77 -28.00 -20.70
CA VAL A 577 -22.74 -29.40 -21.18
C VAL A 577 -22.59 -29.46 -22.71
N GLN A 578 -22.12 -30.61 -23.22
CA GLN A 578 -21.94 -30.89 -24.65
C GLN A 578 -23.24 -31.11 -25.42
#